data_AF-S7J9U9-F1
#
_entry.id   AF-S7J9U9-F1
#
_cell.length_a   1.000
_cell.length_b   1.000
_cell.length_c   1.000
_cell.angle_alpha   90.00
_cell.angle_beta   90.00
_cell.angle_gamma   90.00
#
_symmetry.space_group_name_H-M   'P 1'
#
loop_
_entity.id
_entity.type
_entity.pdbx_description
1 polymer ?
#
loop_
_entity_poly.entity_id
_entity_poly.type
_entity_poly.pdbx_seq_one_letter_code
_entity_poly.pdbx_strand_id
1 'polypeptide(L)'
;MKFGRFEPWAEYHEDGEYYEFHCLNGYGATVARGQHDELFELDVIKRNRLYPSYWDITFDTPITSDVLENLEVDDVVKALEDISRLADDYDLLRESFVDHDGNVVFVD
;
A
#
# COMPACT_ATOMS: atom_id res chain seq x y z
N MET A 1 8.51 -17.90 -2.60
CA MET A 1 7.78 -16.85 -1.84
C MET A 1 6.31 -16.97 -2.19
N LYS A 2 5.40 -16.77 -1.23
CA LYS A 2 3.95 -16.97 -1.42
C LYS A 2 3.33 -15.91 -2.33
N PHE A 3 3.71 -14.65 -2.13
CA PHE A 3 3.17 -13.50 -2.86
C PHE A 3 4.12 -13.02 -3.97
N GLY A 4 4.57 -13.96 -4.82
CA GLY A 4 5.42 -13.65 -5.95
C GLY A 4 6.77 -13.04 -5.55
N ARG A 5 7.07 -11.83 -6.02
CA ARG A 5 8.31 -11.09 -5.71
C ARG A 5 8.27 -10.30 -4.40
N PHE A 6 7.09 -10.22 -3.77
CA PHE A 6 6.90 -9.43 -2.56
C PHE A 6 7.28 -10.25 -1.33
N GLU A 7 8.27 -9.76 -0.60
CA GLU A 7 8.66 -10.30 0.69
C GLU A 7 7.93 -9.51 1.79
N PRO A 8 7.25 -10.19 2.73
CA PRO A 8 6.59 -9.50 3.82
C PRO A 8 7.64 -8.85 4.73
N TRP A 9 7.34 -7.62 5.16
CA TRP A 9 8.08 -6.95 6.22
C TRP A 9 7.86 -7.65 7.58
N ALA A 10 6.64 -8.12 7.81
CA ALA A 10 6.27 -8.90 8.99
C ALA A 10 5.26 -9.99 8.61
N GLU A 11 5.33 -11.13 9.30
CA GLU A 11 4.41 -12.26 9.15
C GLU A 11 4.01 -12.84 10.52
N TYR A 12 2.73 -13.15 10.71
CA TYR A 12 2.19 -13.74 11.94
C TYR A 12 1.18 -14.85 11.60
N HIS A 13 1.15 -15.92 12.42
CA HIS A 13 0.42 -17.16 12.12
C HIS A 13 -0.39 -17.77 13.28
N GLU A 14 -0.71 -17.00 14.33
CA GLU A 14 -1.36 -17.57 15.53
C GLU A 14 -2.81 -17.99 15.30
N ASP A 15 -3.66 -17.13 14.72
CA ASP A 15 -5.10 -17.38 14.51
C ASP A 15 -5.53 -17.26 13.04
N GLY A 16 -4.60 -17.55 12.12
CA GLY A 16 -4.77 -17.33 10.70
C GLY A 16 -3.44 -17.00 10.05
N GLU A 17 -3.47 -16.25 8.96
CA GLU A 17 -2.26 -15.68 8.39
C GLU A 17 -2.41 -14.18 8.31
N TYR A 18 -1.34 -13.48 8.66
CA TYR A 18 -1.23 -12.03 8.51
C TYR A 18 0.14 -11.70 7.94
N TYR A 19 0.15 -10.80 6.97
CA TYR A 19 1.35 -10.31 6.31
C TYR A 19 1.27 -8.80 6.17
N GLU A 20 2.38 -8.11 6.42
CA GLU A 20 2.52 -6.68 6.18
C GLU A 20 3.58 -6.43 5.12
N PHE A 21 3.26 -5.63 4.11
CA PHE A 21 4.15 -5.31 2.98
C PHE A 21 4.39 -3.81 2.92
N HIS A 22 5.65 -3.40 2.84
CA HIS A 22 6.05 -2.00 2.65
C HIS A 22 6.69 -1.83 1.28
N CYS A 23 6.10 -1.00 0.43
CA CYS A 23 6.70 -0.61 -0.84
C CYS A 23 7.52 0.68 -0.67
N LEU A 24 8.53 0.84 -1.54
CA LEU A 24 9.44 2.00 -1.48
C LEU A 24 8.76 3.32 -1.82
N ASN A 25 7.61 3.29 -2.48
CA ASN A 25 6.79 4.47 -2.82
C ASN A 25 5.97 5.01 -1.64
N GLY A 26 6.18 4.50 -0.41
CA GLY A 26 5.46 4.98 0.77
C GLY A 26 4.05 4.41 0.93
N TYR A 27 3.65 3.48 0.06
CA TYR A 27 2.44 2.66 0.19
C TYR A 27 2.80 1.20 0.51
N GLY A 28 1.81 0.42 0.91
CA GLY A 28 1.97 -0.95 1.31
C GLY A 28 0.62 -1.64 1.42
N ALA A 29 0.62 -2.85 1.96
CA ALA A 29 -0.62 -3.54 2.29
C ALA A 29 -0.51 -4.38 3.56
N THR A 30 -1.63 -4.56 4.25
CA THR A 30 -1.83 -5.67 5.16
C THR A 30 -2.68 -6.72 4.45
N VAL A 31 -2.28 -7.99 4.53
CA VAL A 31 -2.95 -9.11 3.91
C VAL A 31 -3.23 -10.15 4.98
N ALA A 32 -4.50 -10.51 5.17
CA ALA A 32 -4.90 -11.42 6.23
C ALA A 32 -5.92 -12.45 5.76
N ARG A 33 -5.97 -13.59 6.46
CA ARG A 33 -7.08 -14.54 6.40
C ARG A 33 -7.22 -15.27 7.72
N GLY A 34 -8.45 -15.62 8.12
CA GLY A 34 -8.69 -16.42 9.30
C GLY A 34 -8.18 -17.85 9.16
N GLN A 35 -8.06 -18.56 10.29
CA GLN A 35 -7.57 -19.95 10.34
C GLN A 35 -8.34 -20.92 9.43
N HIS A 36 -9.62 -20.64 9.17
CA HIS A 36 -10.51 -21.49 8.39
C HIS A 36 -10.92 -20.88 7.05
N ASP A 37 -10.34 -19.74 6.69
CA ASP A 37 -10.68 -19.03 5.46
C ASP A 37 -9.71 -19.42 4.35
N GLU A 38 -10.26 -19.68 3.17
CA GLU A 38 -9.45 -20.01 1.99
C GLU A 38 -8.94 -18.74 1.29
N LEU A 39 -9.68 -17.64 1.40
CA LEU A 39 -9.46 -16.37 0.72
C LEU A 39 -8.86 -15.32 1.65
N PHE A 40 -8.20 -14.33 1.04
CA PHE A 40 -7.56 -13.22 1.73
C PHE A 40 -8.40 -11.95 1.70
N GLU A 41 -8.14 -11.12 2.70
CA GLU A 41 -8.51 -9.72 2.76
C GLU A 41 -7.24 -8.87 2.63
N LEU A 42 -7.36 -7.69 2.01
CA LEU A 42 -6.26 -6.75 1.82
C LEU A 42 -6.69 -5.32 2.11
N ASP A 43 -5.95 -4.66 2.99
CA ASP A 43 -6.03 -3.21 3.20
C ASP A 43 -4.80 -2.51 2.63
N VAL A 44 -5.00 -1.36 2.00
CA VAL A 44 -3.89 -0.50 1.57
C VAL A 44 -3.43 0.32 2.78
N ILE A 45 -2.13 0.35 3.03
CA ILE A 45 -1.52 1.17 4.08
C ILE A 45 -0.61 2.23 3.46
N LYS A 46 -0.53 3.39 4.13
CA LYS A 46 0.36 4.50 3.76
C LYS A 46 1.26 4.83 4.94
N ARG A 47 2.52 5.09 4.62
CA ARG A 47 3.51 5.48 5.62
C ARG A 47 3.12 6.80 6.27
N ASN A 48 3.05 6.82 7.60
CA ASN A 48 2.77 8.04 8.34
C ASN A 48 3.94 9.03 8.19
N ARG A 49 3.64 10.26 7.78
CA ARG A 49 4.68 11.27 7.51
C ARG A 49 5.24 11.94 8.76
N LEU A 50 4.42 12.09 9.80
CA LEU A 50 4.84 12.67 11.09
C LEU A 50 5.65 11.66 11.90
N TYR A 51 5.31 10.38 11.77
CA TYR A 51 5.96 9.28 12.46
C TYR A 51 6.34 8.17 11.45
N PRO A 52 7.47 8.27 10.74
CA PRO A 52 7.84 7.39 9.63
C PRO A 52 8.07 5.91 9.96
N SER A 53 7.99 5.54 11.24
CA SER A 53 8.00 4.14 11.70
C SER A 53 6.60 3.50 11.69
N TYR A 54 5.55 4.29 11.47
CA TYR A 54 4.16 3.83 11.48
C TYR A 54 3.58 3.82 10.06
N TRP A 55 2.67 2.89 9.84
CA TRP A 55 1.90 2.74 8.61
C TRP A 55 0.44 2.67 9.00
N ASP A 56 -0.37 3.51 8.36
CA ASP A 56 -1.79 3.64 8.67
C ASP A 56 -2.62 3.16 7.48
N ILE A 57 -3.76 2.51 7.74
CA ILE A 57 -4.72 2.14 6.70
C ILE A 57 -5.19 3.41 5.97
N THR A 58 -5.24 3.34 4.66
CA THR A 58 -5.71 4.43 3.79
C THR A 58 -6.75 3.93 2.81
N PHE A 59 -7.83 4.69 2.69
CA PHE A 59 -8.88 4.49 1.69
C PHE A 59 -8.81 5.53 0.57
N ASP A 60 -7.92 6.51 0.70
CA ASP A 60 -7.69 7.57 -0.28
C ASP A 60 -6.70 7.06 -1.34
N THR A 61 -7.12 6.04 -2.09
CA THR A 61 -6.32 5.45 -3.19
C THR A 61 -7.22 5.11 -4.37
N PRO A 62 -6.70 5.13 -5.61
CA PRO A 62 -7.46 4.68 -6.79
C PRO A 62 -7.62 3.16 -6.87
N ILE A 63 -7.04 2.40 -5.94
CA ILE A 63 -7.09 0.93 -5.92
C ILE A 63 -8.38 0.48 -5.27
N THR A 64 -8.67 1.02 -4.10
CA THR A 64 -9.86 0.71 -3.34
C THR A 64 -10.19 1.85 -2.38
N SER A 65 -11.49 2.05 -2.16
CA SER A 65 -12.03 2.92 -1.12
C SER A 65 -12.41 2.18 0.15
N ASP A 66 -12.17 0.87 0.21
CA ASP A 66 -12.52 -0.04 1.31
C ASP A 66 -11.59 -1.27 1.32
N VAL A 67 -11.79 -2.21 2.23
CA VAL A 67 -11.05 -3.49 2.24
C VAL A 67 -11.33 -4.27 0.95
N LEU A 68 -10.28 -4.83 0.34
CA LEU A 68 -10.45 -5.81 -0.74
C LEU A 68 -10.63 -7.20 -0.13
N GLU A 69 -11.84 -7.74 -0.20
CA GLU A 69 -12.19 -9.06 0.36
C GLU A 69 -12.18 -10.18 -0.69
N ASN A 70 -12.17 -11.43 -0.22
CA ASN A 70 -12.35 -12.64 -1.04
C ASN A 70 -11.28 -12.82 -2.15
N LEU A 71 -10.02 -12.51 -1.84
CA LEU A 71 -8.91 -12.56 -2.79
C LEU A 71 -8.21 -13.92 -2.79
N GLU A 72 -7.97 -14.48 -3.98
CA GLU A 72 -6.98 -15.54 -4.13
C GLU A 72 -5.56 -14.98 -4.07
N VAL A 73 -4.55 -15.85 -3.93
CA VAL A 73 -3.14 -15.42 -3.86
C VAL A 73 -2.74 -14.58 -5.08
N ASP A 74 -3.21 -14.94 -6.28
CA ASP A 74 -2.89 -14.21 -7.51
C ASP A 74 -3.53 -12.81 -7.53
N ASP A 75 -4.72 -12.66 -6.96
CA ASP A 75 -5.38 -11.35 -6.80
C ASP A 75 -4.62 -10.47 -5.82
N VAL A 76 -4.15 -11.04 -4.70
CA VAL A 76 -3.28 -10.34 -3.74
C VAL A 76 -2.00 -9.88 -4.42
N VAL A 77 -1.33 -10.74 -5.20
CA VAL A 77 -0.10 -10.38 -5.91
C VAL A 77 -0.35 -9.23 -6.88
N LYS A 78 -1.45 -9.28 -7.64
CA LYS A 78 -1.82 -8.21 -8.56
C LYS A 78 -2.08 -6.89 -7.82
N ALA A 79 -2.80 -6.93 -6.70
CA ALA A 79 -3.04 -5.74 -5.87
C ALA A 79 -1.73 -5.16 -5.32
N LEU A 80 -0.81 -6.00 -4.82
CA LEU A 80 0.52 -5.55 -4.37
C LEU A 80 1.33 -4.92 -5.51
N GLU A 81 1.22 -5.45 -6.72
CA GLU A 81 1.84 -4.82 -7.89
C GLU A 81 1.27 -3.43 -8.19
N ASP A 82 -0.05 -3.27 -8.15
CA ASP A 82 -0.70 -1.99 -8.38
C ASP A 82 -0.37 -0.98 -7.27
N ILE A 83 -0.38 -1.40 -6.00
CA ILE A 83 0.05 -0.60 -4.86
C ILE A 83 1.50 -0.14 -5.03
N SER A 84 2.40 -1.03 -5.48
CA SER A 84 3.81 -0.69 -5.69
C SER A 84 4.07 0.34 -6.79
N ARG A 85 3.06 0.62 -7.63
CA ARG A 85 3.10 1.59 -8.73
C ARG A 85 2.34 2.87 -8.42
N LEU A 86 1.67 2.98 -7.28
CA LEU A 86 1.04 4.24 -6.87
C LEU A 86 2.07 5.36 -6.83
N ALA A 87 1.74 6.49 -7.44
CA ALA A 87 2.47 7.71 -7.20
C ALA A 87 2.19 8.13 -5.74
N ASP A 88 3.23 8.43 -4.97
CA ASP A 88 3.00 9.26 -3.79
C ASP A 88 2.59 10.62 -4.33
N ASP A 89 1.36 11.08 -4.06
CA ASP A 89 0.87 12.39 -4.52
C ASP A 89 1.79 13.53 -4.10
N TYR A 90 2.70 13.29 -3.15
CA TYR A 90 3.75 14.22 -2.81
C TYR A 90 4.88 14.35 -3.83
N ASP A 91 5.22 13.32 -4.61
CA ASP A 91 6.17 13.48 -5.72
C ASP A 91 5.57 14.38 -6.81
N LEU A 92 4.25 14.30 -7.05
CA LEU A 92 3.53 15.24 -7.92
C LEU A 92 3.50 16.67 -7.34
N LEU A 93 3.36 16.83 -6.02
CA LEU A 93 3.46 18.14 -5.35
C LEU A 93 4.90 18.68 -5.29
N ARG A 94 5.92 17.82 -5.34
CA ARG A 94 7.35 18.20 -5.40
C ARG A 94 7.84 18.49 -6.81
N GLU A 95 7.19 17.92 -7.82
CA GLU A 95 7.31 18.34 -9.21
C GLU A 95 6.64 19.70 -9.48
N SER A 96 6.34 20.48 -8.44
CA SER A 96 6.18 21.92 -8.56
C SER A 96 7.50 22.52 -9.07
N PHE A 97 7.54 22.86 -10.36
CA PHE A 97 8.64 23.65 -10.91
C PHE A 97 8.56 25.04 -10.30
N VAL A 98 9.69 25.52 -9.77
CA VAL A 98 9.83 26.92 -9.39
C VAL A 98 9.81 27.73 -10.69
N ASP A 99 8.83 28.63 -10.83
CA ASP A 99 8.79 29.51 -11.99
C ASP A 99 9.99 30.48 -11.98
N HIS A 100 10.16 31.25 -13.06
CA HIS A 100 11.25 32.24 -13.15
C HIS A 100 11.24 33.22 -11.96
N ASP A 101 10.08 33.45 -11.35
CA ASP A 101 9.84 34.43 -10.29
C ASP A 101 9.99 33.84 -8.88
N GLY A 102 10.32 32.56 -8.75
CA GLY A 102 10.52 31.90 -7.46
C GLY A 102 9.23 31.37 -6.82
N ASN A 103 8.11 31.36 -7.53
CA ASN A 103 6.84 30.85 -7.01
C ASN A 103 6.73 29.34 -7.22
N VAL A 104 6.13 28.69 -6.24
CA VAL A 104 5.76 27.28 -6.30
C VAL A 104 4.44 27.18 -7.06
N VAL A 105 4.47 26.61 -8.27
CA VAL A 105 3.27 26.38 -9.08
C VAL A 105 2.83 24.94 -8.90
N PHE A 106 1.59 24.76 -8.44
CA PHE A 106 0.92 23.46 -8.43
C PHE A 106 0.15 23.32 -9.75
N VAL A 107 0.33 22.19 -10.45
CA VAL A 107 -0.43 21.87 -11.65
C VAL A 107 -1.62 21.01 -11.22
N ASP A 108 -2.84 21.49 -11.48
CA ASP A 108 -4.10 20.75 -11.30
C ASP A 108 -4.32 19.77 -12.47
#